data_AF-A0A6I2Z3J5-F1
#
_entry.id   AF-A0A6I2Z3J5-F1
#
_cell.length_a   1.000
_cell.length_b   1.000
_cell.length_c   1.000
_cell.angle_alpha   90.00
_cell.angle_beta   90.00
_cell.angle_gamma   90.00
#
_symmetry.space_group_name_H-M   'P 1'
#
loop_
_entity.id
_entity.type
_entity.pdbx_description
1 polymer ?
#
loop_
_entity_poly.entity_id
_entity_poly.type
_entity_poly.pdbx_seq_one_letter_code
_entity_poly.pdbx_strand_id
1 'polypeptide(L)'
;MWSGWAEGTVNEGYRYADWLITVPLLVVELLIVLGVSADRRKKLMFSLVPATVLMIALGYPGEVASGDGMKWLFWVLAMVPFAFILYILVGELKAAGARETGAVSKAIKNATAVLLITWMVYPIAYLFPVVFDAGNEGAETARQIGYTLADITAKCLYGLMILNIARARSGDSH
;
A
#
# COMPACT_ATOMS: atom_id res chain seq x y z
N MET A 1 3.94 -11.12 -23.69
CA MET A 1 3.42 -11.38 -22.32
C MET A 1 3.89 -12.72 -21.79
N TRP A 2 3.79 -13.82 -22.54
CA TRP A 2 4.23 -15.16 -22.09
C TRP A 2 5.72 -15.48 -22.33
N SER A 3 6.42 -14.70 -23.17
CA SER A 3 7.84 -14.92 -23.49
C SER A 3 8.79 -14.75 -22.29
N GLY A 4 8.48 -13.82 -21.37
CA GLY A 4 9.33 -13.56 -20.20
C GLY A 4 9.45 -14.74 -19.24
N TRP A 5 8.40 -15.55 -19.11
CA TRP A 5 8.43 -16.76 -18.27
C TRP A 5 9.42 -17.82 -18.77
N ALA A 6 9.56 -17.94 -20.09
CA ALA A 6 10.55 -18.84 -20.71
C ALA A 6 11.99 -18.32 -20.53
N GLU A 7 12.14 -17.01 -20.31
CA GLU A 7 13.42 -16.33 -20.10
C GLU A 7 13.74 -16.12 -18.61
N GLY A 8 12.90 -16.61 -17.70
CA GLY A 8 13.08 -16.43 -16.25
C GLY A 8 12.84 -14.99 -15.75
N THR A 9 12.22 -14.14 -16.55
CA THR A 9 11.94 -12.74 -16.20
C THR A 9 10.48 -12.53 -15.82
N VAL A 10 10.25 -11.85 -14.69
CA VAL A 10 8.91 -11.49 -14.20
C VAL A 10 8.55 -10.09 -14.69
N ASN A 11 7.32 -9.94 -15.20
CA ASN A 11 6.80 -8.63 -15.58
C ASN A 11 6.08 -7.98 -14.40
N GLU A 12 6.66 -6.91 -13.85
CA GLU A 12 6.07 -6.18 -12.72
C GLU A 12 4.73 -5.52 -13.04
N GLY A 13 4.38 -5.35 -14.32
CA GLY A 13 3.07 -4.87 -14.75
C GLY A 13 1.89 -5.67 -14.17
N TYR A 14 2.08 -6.96 -13.84
CA TYR A 14 1.05 -7.74 -13.15
C TYR A 14 0.77 -7.22 -11.73
N ARG A 15 1.82 -6.84 -10.99
CA ARG A 15 1.67 -6.25 -9.65
C ARG A 15 1.05 -4.86 -9.74
N TYR A 16 1.48 -4.04 -10.70
CA TYR A 16 0.88 -2.71 -10.90
C TYR A 16 -0.62 -2.78 -11.25
N ALA A 17 -1.03 -3.75 -12.06
CA ALA A 17 -2.45 -3.98 -12.36
C ALA A 17 -3.24 -4.41 -11.11
N ASP A 18 -2.69 -5.31 -10.29
CA ASP A 18 -3.27 -5.67 -9.00
C ASP A 18 -3.37 -4.46 -8.06
N TRP A 19 -2.28 -3.69 -7.92
CA TRP A 19 -2.21 -2.54 -7.01
C TRP A 19 -3.16 -1.41 -7.39
N LEU A 20 -3.45 -1.20 -8.68
CA LEU A 20 -4.46 -0.25 -9.12
C LEU A 20 -5.86 -0.54 -8.54
N ILE A 21 -6.13 -1.78 -8.15
CA ILE A 21 -7.40 -2.19 -7.54
C ILE A 21 -7.23 -2.34 -6.03
N THR A 22 -6.21 -3.08 -5.59
CA THR A 22 -6.06 -3.45 -4.19
C THR A 22 -5.71 -2.26 -3.32
N VAL A 23 -4.79 -1.38 -3.73
CA VAL A 23 -4.35 -0.23 -2.92
C VAL A 23 -5.51 0.73 -2.59
N PRO A 24 -6.37 1.14 -3.55
CA PRO A 24 -7.59 1.87 -3.23
C PRO A 24 -8.50 1.16 -2.22
N LEU A 25 -8.69 -0.16 -2.37
CA LEU A 25 -9.55 -0.94 -1.48
C LEU A 25 -8.99 -1.02 -0.06
N LEU A 26 -7.68 -1.21 0.11
CA LEU A 26 -7.00 -1.22 1.42
C LEU A 26 -7.23 0.09 2.20
N VAL A 27 -7.24 1.22 1.48
CA VAL A 27 -7.54 2.53 2.07
C VAL A 27 -9.02 2.66 2.40
N VAL A 28 -9.92 2.26 1.48
CA VAL A 28 -11.37 2.32 1.70
C VAL A 28 -11.77 1.50 2.93
N GLU A 29 -11.27 0.27 3.07
CA GLU A 29 -11.60 -0.59 4.19
C GLU A 29 -11.09 -0.04 5.53
N LEU A 30 -9.91 0.61 5.54
CA LEU A 30 -9.43 1.32 6.73
C LEU A 30 -10.43 2.40 7.16
N LEU A 31 -10.80 3.25 6.20
CA LEU A 31 -11.65 4.42 6.44
C LEU A 31 -13.04 4.02 6.96
N ILE A 32 -13.54 2.84 6.56
CA ILE A 32 -14.79 2.28 7.05
C ILE A 32 -14.71 1.94 8.54
N VAL A 33 -13.60 1.38 9.01
CA VAL A 33 -13.44 0.95 10.41
C VAL A 33 -12.77 1.99 11.33
N LEU A 34 -12.33 3.13 10.78
CA LEU A 34 -11.58 4.18 11.48
C LEU A 34 -12.39 5.02 12.49
N GLY A 35 -13.71 4.77 12.57
CA GLY A 35 -14.62 5.49 13.47
C GLY A 35 -14.88 6.95 13.10
N VAL A 36 -14.59 7.36 11.86
CA VAL A 36 -14.88 8.72 11.38
C VAL A 36 -16.36 8.90 11.02
N SER A 37 -16.87 10.14 11.10
CA SER A 37 -18.22 10.46 10.64
C SER A 37 -18.39 10.15 9.15
N ALA A 38 -19.63 9.89 8.71
CA ALA A 38 -19.92 9.55 7.31
C ALA A 38 -19.44 10.65 6.34
N ASP A 39 -19.65 11.92 6.68
CA ASP A 39 -19.20 13.05 5.84
C ASP A 39 -17.68 13.15 5.78
N ARG A 40 -16.99 12.96 6.91
CA ARG A 40 -15.52 12.95 6.92
C ARG A 40 -14.98 11.78 6.10
N ARG A 41 -15.55 10.59 6.27
CA ARG A 41 -15.19 9.40 5.47
C ARG A 41 -15.36 9.64 3.99
N LYS A 42 -16.49 10.22 3.57
CA LYS A 42 -16.74 10.56 2.16
C LYS A 42 -15.67 11.50 1.60
N LYS A 43 -15.35 12.59 2.32
CA LYS A 43 -14.28 13.52 1.93
C LYS A 43 -12.92 12.84 1.83
N LEU A 44 -12.59 11.97 2.79
CA LEU A 44 -11.34 11.20 2.77
C LEU A 44 -11.30 10.24 1.57
N MET A 45 -12.37 9.52 1.26
CA MET A 45 -12.44 8.65 0.08
C MET A 45 -12.22 9.42 -1.22
N PHE A 46 -12.90 10.57 -1.39
CA PHE A 46 -12.73 11.43 -2.58
C PHE A 46 -11.33 12.02 -2.73
N SER A 47 -10.54 12.07 -1.64
CA SER A 47 -9.18 12.60 -1.67
C SER A 47 -8.14 11.49 -1.80
N LEU A 48 -8.26 10.41 -1.02
CA LEU A 48 -7.24 9.36 -0.91
C LEU A 48 -7.34 8.32 -2.02
N VAL A 49 -8.55 7.94 -2.46
CA VAL A 49 -8.70 6.93 -3.53
C VAL A 49 -8.06 7.42 -4.84
N PRO A 50 -8.35 8.64 -5.35
CA PRO A 50 -7.65 9.14 -6.53
C PRO A 50 -6.14 9.28 -6.32
N ALA A 51 -5.69 9.66 -5.11
CA ALA A 51 -4.26 9.73 -4.80
C ALA A 51 -3.58 8.36 -4.89
N THR A 52 -4.24 7.28 -4.42
CA THR A 52 -3.69 5.92 -4.54
C THR A 52 -3.57 5.49 -6.00
N VAL A 53 -4.58 5.78 -6.83
CA VAL A 53 -4.53 5.46 -8.27
C VAL A 53 -3.43 6.27 -8.96
N LEU A 54 -3.33 7.57 -8.68
CA LEU A 54 -2.29 8.44 -9.23
C LEU A 54 -0.89 7.97 -8.85
N MET A 55 -0.68 7.58 -7.60
CA MET A 55 0.59 7.04 -7.10
C MET A 55 1.04 5.82 -7.91
N ILE A 56 0.15 4.85 -8.10
CA ILE A 56 0.46 3.63 -8.87
C ILE A 56 0.67 3.96 -10.36
N ALA A 57 -0.18 4.82 -10.92
CA ALA A 57 -0.08 5.26 -12.31
C ALA A 57 1.23 6.00 -12.62
N LEU A 58 1.76 6.79 -11.67
CA LEU A 58 3.06 7.45 -11.79
C LEU A 58 4.23 6.48 -11.63
N GLY A 59 4.10 5.44 -10.79
CA GLY A 59 5.19 4.47 -10.59
C GLY A 59 5.47 3.62 -11.84
N TYR A 60 4.42 3.18 -12.54
CA TYR A 60 4.55 2.20 -13.62
C TYR A 60 5.45 2.65 -14.80
N PRO A 61 5.34 3.88 -15.33
CA PRO A 61 6.23 4.36 -16.39
C PRO A 61 7.72 4.26 -16.04
N GLY A 62 8.10 4.54 -14.78
CA GLY A 62 9.50 4.40 -14.37
C GLY A 62 9.89 2.93 -14.08
N GLU A 63 8.98 2.08 -13.63
CA GLU A 63 9.25 0.64 -13.48
C GLU A 63 9.75 0.03 -14.80
N VAL A 64 9.06 0.35 -15.90
CA VAL A 64 9.38 -0.18 -17.23
C VAL A 64 10.43 0.66 -17.98
N ALA A 65 10.87 1.78 -17.43
CA ALA A 65 11.87 2.62 -18.08
C ALA A 65 13.24 1.90 -18.15
N SER A 66 14.00 2.13 -19.22
CA SER A 66 15.35 1.56 -19.36
C SER A 66 16.45 2.41 -18.70
N GLY A 67 16.20 3.70 -18.45
CA GLY A 67 17.20 4.64 -17.96
C GLY A 67 16.94 5.10 -16.53
N ASP A 68 17.98 5.11 -15.69
CA ASP A 68 17.90 5.45 -14.27
C ASP A 68 17.31 6.84 -14.00
N GLY A 69 17.59 7.82 -14.87
CA GLY A 69 17.02 9.17 -14.75
C GLY A 69 15.48 9.17 -14.80
N MET A 70 14.89 8.34 -15.67
CA MET A 70 13.43 8.18 -15.74
C MET A 70 12.90 7.41 -14.54
N LYS A 71 13.62 6.37 -14.07
CA LYS A 71 13.25 5.62 -12.86
C LYS A 71 13.18 6.54 -11.65
N TRP A 72 14.21 7.36 -11.43
CA TRP A 72 14.24 8.34 -10.35
C TRP A 72 13.15 9.40 -10.47
N LEU A 73 12.94 9.96 -11.67
CA LEU A 73 11.91 10.97 -11.91
C LEU A 73 10.53 10.44 -11.50
N PHE A 74 10.14 9.28 -12.02
CA PHE A 74 8.83 8.70 -11.73
C PHE A 74 8.71 8.20 -10.29
N TRP A 75 9.81 7.74 -9.67
CA TRP A 75 9.83 7.47 -8.24
C TRP A 75 9.52 8.72 -7.42
N VAL A 76 10.21 9.84 -7.66
CA VAL A 76 9.98 11.10 -6.95
C VAL A 76 8.54 11.57 -7.16
N LEU A 77 8.03 11.49 -8.40
CA LEU A 77 6.65 11.86 -8.71
C LEU A 77 5.64 10.98 -7.97
N ALA A 78 5.85 9.66 -7.91
CA ALA A 78 4.98 8.74 -7.18
C ALA A 78 5.08 8.90 -5.65
N MET A 79 6.22 9.36 -5.14
CA MET A 79 6.40 9.64 -3.71
C MET A 79 5.56 10.83 -3.21
N VAL A 80 5.18 11.78 -4.09
CA VAL A 80 4.32 12.92 -3.73
C VAL A 80 2.92 12.48 -3.24
N PRO A 81 2.11 11.77 -4.05
CA PRO A 81 0.82 11.25 -3.58
C PRO A 81 0.99 10.22 -2.47
N PHE A 82 2.06 9.42 -2.47
CA PHE A 82 2.34 8.48 -1.38
C PHE A 82 2.50 9.20 -0.04
N ALA A 83 3.39 10.20 0.04
CA ALA A 83 3.61 11.00 1.26
C ALA A 83 2.33 11.72 1.71
N PHE A 84 1.54 12.22 0.75
CA PHE A 84 0.22 12.79 1.03
C PHE A 84 -0.73 11.79 1.71
N ILE A 85 -0.83 10.56 1.17
CA ILE A 85 -1.67 9.50 1.75
C ILE A 85 -1.20 9.17 3.17
N LEU A 86 0.10 8.96 3.37
CA LEU A 86 0.66 8.65 4.70
C LEU A 86 0.36 9.77 5.70
N TYR A 87 0.57 11.03 5.30
CA TYR A 87 0.32 12.19 6.15
C TYR A 87 -1.14 12.22 6.65
N ILE A 88 -2.09 12.02 5.74
CA ILE A 88 -3.52 12.00 6.08
C ILE A 88 -3.86 10.79 6.98
N LEU A 89 -3.39 9.58 6.64
CA LEU A 89 -3.68 8.38 7.42
C LEU A 89 -3.10 8.44 8.83
N VAL A 90 -1.88 8.98 8.99
CA VAL A 90 -1.28 9.23 10.31
C VAL A 90 -2.10 10.26 11.10
N GLY A 91 -2.58 11.33 10.44
CA GLY A 91 -3.46 12.31 11.05
C GLY A 91 -4.76 11.69 11.57
N GLU A 92 -5.42 10.87 10.74
CA GLU A 92 -6.66 10.19 11.13
C GLU A 92 -6.44 9.13 12.21
N LEU A 93 -5.27 8.48 12.23
CA LEU A 93 -4.88 7.55 13.29
C LEU A 93 -4.75 8.24 14.63
N LYS A 94 -4.08 9.41 14.67
CA LYS A 94 -3.97 10.23 15.88
C LYS A 94 -5.35 10.65 16.38
N ALA A 95 -6.23 11.04 15.47
CA ALA A 95 -7.60 11.42 15.79
C ALA A 95 -8.49 10.23 16.20
N ALA A 96 -8.20 9.01 15.73
CA ALA A 96 -8.96 7.80 16.07
C ALA A 96 -8.93 7.50 17.57
N GLY A 97 -7.83 7.82 18.26
CA GLY A 97 -7.70 7.66 19.70
C GLY A 97 -8.69 8.49 20.53
N ALA A 98 -9.24 9.56 19.96
CA ALA A 98 -10.30 10.37 20.59
C ALA A 98 -11.71 9.86 20.28
N ARG A 99 -11.88 9.02 19.24
CA ARG A 99 -13.18 8.51 18.78
C ARG A 99 -13.47 7.11 19.34
N GLU A 100 -12.42 6.34 19.58
CA GLU A 100 -12.51 4.94 20.00
C GLU A 100 -11.70 4.70 21.27
N THR A 101 -12.20 3.82 22.14
CA THR A 101 -11.53 3.44 23.39
C THR A 101 -11.29 1.93 23.46
N GLY A 102 -10.46 1.51 24.42
CA GLY A 102 -10.23 0.09 24.71
C GLY A 102 -9.63 -0.72 23.54
N ALA A 103 -10.11 -1.95 23.38
CA ALA A 103 -9.57 -2.92 22.42
C ALA A 103 -9.73 -2.48 20.96
N VAL A 104 -10.84 -1.84 20.61
CA VAL A 104 -11.12 -1.36 19.23
C VAL A 104 -10.12 -0.28 18.83
N SER A 105 -9.86 0.69 19.71
CA SER A 105 -8.86 1.74 19.48
C SER A 105 -7.46 1.15 19.24
N LYS A 106 -7.07 0.15 20.02
CA LYS A 106 -5.79 -0.56 19.86
C LYS A 106 -5.73 -1.34 18.55
N ALA A 107 -6.81 -2.03 18.17
CA ALA A 107 -6.87 -2.79 16.94
C ALA A 107 -6.75 -1.89 15.70
N ILE A 108 -7.43 -0.73 15.69
CA ILE A 108 -7.29 0.27 14.62
C ILE A 108 -5.86 0.78 14.54
N LYS A 109 -5.25 1.11 15.69
CA LYS A 109 -3.84 1.55 15.73
C LYS A 109 -2.90 0.53 15.11
N ASN A 110 -3.08 -0.74 15.46
CA ASN A 110 -2.28 -1.82 14.92
C ASN A 110 -2.52 -2.00 13.41
N ALA A 111 -3.77 -1.99 12.95
CA ALA A 111 -4.10 -2.17 11.53
C ALA A 111 -3.51 -1.05 10.68
N THR A 112 -3.65 0.22 11.10
CA THR A 112 -3.02 1.35 10.40
C THR A 112 -1.50 1.25 10.43
N ALA A 113 -0.89 0.90 11.58
CA ALA A 113 0.56 0.76 11.66
C ALA A 113 1.08 -0.34 10.72
N VAL A 114 0.42 -1.51 10.70
CA VAL A 114 0.73 -2.60 9.77
C VAL A 114 0.65 -2.13 8.33
N LEU A 115 -0.43 -1.42 7.95
CA LEU A 115 -0.57 -0.88 6.60
C LEU A 115 0.58 0.08 6.25
N LEU A 116 0.83 1.09 7.07
CA LEU A 116 1.84 2.12 6.80
C LEU A 116 3.26 1.55 6.75
N ILE A 117 3.63 0.67 7.70
CA ILE A 117 4.96 0.06 7.74
C ILE A 117 5.16 -0.85 6.54
N THR A 118 4.19 -1.71 6.25
CA THR A 118 4.26 -2.63 5.11
C THR A 118 4.38 -1.87 3.79
N TRP A 119 3.68 -0.74 3.66
CA TRP A 119 3.72 0.08 2.46
C TRP A 119 5.11 0.69 2.17
N MET A 120 5.99 0.80 3.17
CA MET A 120 7.36 1.31 2.94
C MET A 120 8.21 0.35 2.12
N VAL A 121 7.85 -0.94 2.06
CA VAL A 121 8.58 -1.94 1.28
C VAL A 121 8.53 -1.61 -0.22
N TYR A 122 7.38 -1.17 -0.74
CA TYR A 122 7.18 -0.95 -2.17
C TYR A 122 8.09 0.13 -2.80
N PRO A 123 8.19 1.37 -2.26
CA PRO A 123 9.09 2.38 -2.82
C PRO A 123 10.57 2.03 -2.62
N ILE A 124 10.91 1.21 -1.62
CA ILE A 124 12.28 0.72 -1.44
C ILE A 124 12.59 -0.33 -2.51
N ALA A 125 11.72 -1.33 -2.67
CA ALA A 125 11.85 -2.38 -3.68
C ALA A 125 11.89 -1.80 -5.11
N TYR A 126 11.13 -0.75 -5.40
CA TYR A 126 11.18 -0.03 -6.67
C TYR A 126 12.59 0.45 -7.04
N LEU A 127 13.39 0.86 -6.05
CA LEU A 127 14.73 1.39 -6.29
C LEU A 127 15.79 0.31 -6.48
N PHE A 128 15.47 -0.98 -6.31
CA PHE A 128 16.45 -2.05 -6.44
C PHE A 128 17.15 -2.07 -7.81
N PRO A 129 16.45 -1.95 -8.95
CA PRO A 129 17.10 -1.92 -10.27
C PRO A 129 17.98 -0.69 -10.51
N VAL A 130 17.91 0.32 -9.63
CA VAL A 130 18.69 1.56 -9.70
C VAL A 130 19.87 1.56 -8.74
N VAL A 131 19.73 0.87 -7.60
CA VAL A 131 20.73 0.80 -6.53
C VAL A 131 21.69 -0.38 -6.72
N PHE A 132 21.22 -1.46 -7.35
CA PHE A 132 22.01 -2.65 -7.62
C PHE A 132 22.30 -2.77 -9.12
N ASP A 133 23.48 -3.31 -9.44
CA ASP A 133 23.88 -3.55 -10.83
C ASP A 133 22.87 -4.43 -11.58
N ALA A 134 22.68 -4.13 -12.86
CA ALA A 134 21.81 -4.92 -13.72
C ALA A 134 22.27 -6.39 -13.75
N GLY A 135 21.33 -7.32 -13.58
CA GLY A 135 21.63 -8.76 -13.52
C GLY A 135 22.03 -9.27 -12.14
N ASN A 136 21.95 -8.46 -11.08
CA ASN A 136 22.13 -8.93 -9.71
C ASN A 136 20.95 -9.81 -9.26
N GLU A 137 21.06 -11.12 -9.49
CA GLU A 137 20.03 -12.11 -9.18
C GLU A 137 19.66 -12.15 -7.68
N GLY A 138 20.63 -11.91 -6.80
CA GLY A 138 20.42 -11.86 -5.36
C GLY A 138 19.55 -10.68 -4.95
N ALA A 139 19.81 -9.50 -5.51
CA ALA A 139 19.00 -8.31 -5.31
C ALA A 139 17.57 -8.51 -5.85
N GLU A 140 17.43 -9.06 -7.06
CA GLU A 140 16.10 -9.32 -7.63
C GLU A 140 15.32 -10.35 -6.80
N THR A 141 15.97 -11.41 -6.33
CA THR A 141 15.37 -12.39 -5.43
C THR A 141 14.89 -11.72 -4.13
N ALA A 142 15.72 -10.87 -3.53
CA ALA A 142 15.35 -10.12 -2.33
C ALA A 142 14.18 -9.16 -2.59
N ARG A 143 14.12 -8.52 -3.77
CA ARG A 143 13.01 -7.67 -4.20
C ARG A 143 11.69 -8.45 -4.22
N GLN A 144 11.70 -9.62 -4.84
CA GLN A 144 10.51 -10.46 -4.98
C GLN A 144 10.04 -11.05 -3.65
N ILE A 145 10.98 -11.44 -2.77
CA ILE A 145 10.67 -11.85 -1.40
C ILE A 145 10.03 -10.68 -0.64
N GLY A 146 10.62 -9.48 -0.76
CA GLY A 146 10.10 -8.26 -0.16
C GLY A 146 8.66 -7.97 -0.59
N TYR A 147 8.37 -7.96 -1.90
CA TYR A 147 7.01 -7.78 -2.41
C TYR A 147 6.06 -8.86 -1.92
N THR A 148 6.49 -10.11 -1.87
CA THR A 148 5.64 -11.23 -1.44
C THR A 148 5.25 -11.10 0.03
N LEU A 149 6.21 -10.80 0.91
CA LEU A 149 5.96 -10.55 2.33
C LEU A 149 5.05 -9.33 2.53
N ALA A 150 5.30 -8.27 1.76
CA ALA A 150 4.49 -7.07 1.79
C ALA A 150 3.04 -7.35 1.36
N ASP A 151 2.84 -8.08 0.26
CA ASP A 151 1.51 -8.42 -0.24
C ASP A 151 0.73 -9.31 0.72
N ILE A 152 1.35 -10.34 1.31
CA ILE A 152 0.69 -11.20 2.32
C ILE A 152 0.29 -10.37 3.54
N THR A 153 1.17 -9.48 3.99
CA THR A 153 0.94 -8.66 5.18
C THR A 153 -0.13 -7.60 4.93
N ALA A 154 -0.05 -6.88 3.82
CA ALA A 154 -0.95 -5.79 3.47
C ALA A 154 -2.32 -6.26 3.00
N LYS A 155 -2.48 -7.50 2.53
CA LYS A 155 -3.75 -8.03 2.03
C LYS A 155 -4.35 -9.02 3.03
N CYS A 156 -3.67 -10.12 3.31
CA CYS A 156 -4.22 -11.20 4.13
C CYS A 156 -4.27 -10.83 5.61
N LEU A 157 -3.12 -10.49 6.21
CA LEU A 157 -3.07 -10.15 7.64
C LEU A 157 -3.92 -8.90 7.92
N TYR A 158 -3.69 -7.84 7.15
CA TYR A 158 -4.41 -6.59 7.30
C TYR A 158 -5.94 -6.77 7.10
N GLY A 159 -6.38 -7.49 6.08
CA GLY A 159 -7.81 -7.77 5.86
C GLY A 159 -8.46 -8.49 7.04
N LEU A 160 -7.76 -9.47 7.65
CA LEU A 160 -8.22 -10.14 8.87
C LEU A 160 -8.30 -9.18 10.06
N MET A 161 -7.36 -8.25 10.19
CA MET A 161 -7.40 -7.22 11.24
C MET A 161 -8.62 -6.30 11.08
N ILE A 162 -8.89 -5.85 9.85
CA ILE A 162 -10.07 -5.01 9.53
C ILE A 162 -11.37 -5.76 9.81
N LEU A 163 -11.47 -7.03 9.40
CA LEU A 163 -12.63 -7.88 9.68
C LEU A 163 -12.88 -8.03 11.18
N ASN A 164 -11.84 -8.26 11.98
CA ASN A 164 -11.96 -8.38 13.43
C ASN A 164 -12.41 -7.08 14.09
N ILE A 165 -11.94 -5.92 13.60
CA ILE A 165 -12.42 -4.61 14.07
C ILE A 165 -13.90 -4.43 13.74
N ALA A 166 -14.33 -4.81 12.53
CA ALA A 166 -15.72 -4.72 12.10
C ALA A 166 -16.65 -5.59 12.98
N ARG A 167 -16.26 -6.84 13.24
CA ARG A 167 -17.00 -7.77 14.12
C ARG A 167 -17.12 -7.26 15.56
N ALA A 168 -16.03 -6.72 16.10
CA ALA A 168 -16.04 -6.14 17.45
C ALA A 168 -17.02 -4.95 17.57
N ARG A 169 -17.29 -4.23 16.48
CA ARG A 169 -18.26 -3.13 16.44
C ARG A 169 -19.69 -3.59 16.15
N SER A 170 -19.89 -4.69 15.40
CA SER A 170 -21.23 -5.20 15.08
C SER A 170 -21.89 -5.97 16.22
N GLY A 171 -21.16 -6.27 17.30
CA GLY A 171 -21.68 -7.01 18.45
C GLY A 171 -21.70 -8.52 18.26
N ASP A 172 -21.06 -9.04 17.20
CA ASP A 172 -20.90 -10.48 16.95
C ASP A 172 -19.77 -11.05 17.83
N SER A 173 -19.98 -11.02 19.15
CA SER A 173 -19.22 -11.82 20.09
C SER A 173 -19.90 -13.19 20.23
N HIS A 174 -19.52 -14.11 19.36
CA HIS A 174 -19.69 -15.55 19.61
C HIS A 174 -18.53 -16.06 20.48
#